data_AF-A0A7Y7DJB3-F1
#
_entry.id   AF-A0A7Y7DJB3-F1
#
_cell.length_a   1.000
_cell.length_b   1.000
_cell.length_c   1.000
_cell.angle_alpha   90.00
_cell.angle_beta   90.00
_cell.angle_gamma   90.00
#
_symmetry.space_group_name_H-M   'P 1'
#
loop_
_entity.id
_entity.type
_entity.pdbx_description
1 polymer ?
#
loop_
_entity_poly.entity_id
_entity_poly.type
_entity_poly.pdbx_seq_one_letter_code
_entity_poly.pdbx_strand_id
1 'polypeptide(L)'
;MKLFLFSAVIVLNLLTTACTDSQLPTVGRTQGDFPMRRLMDFDNEQQCYRFLHNVWFEASFADGMAYKQSTCLPADKKIGRKTTSEIAKLHVSLTYDGEHYIIKSGY
;
A
#
# COMPACT_ATOMS: atom_id res chain seq x y z
N MET A 1 -2.53 -29.57 -69.02
CA MET A 1 -2.88 -30.41 -67.84
C MET A 1 -2.08 -29.92 -66.65
N LYS A 2 -2.74 -29.86 -65.50
CA LYS A 2 -2.24 -29.52 -64.15
C LYS A 2 -2.05 -28.02 -63.89
N LEU A 3 -3.01 -27.36 -63.22
CA LEU A 3 -3.44 -27.44 -61.81
C LEU A 3 -2.61 -26.53 -60.91
N PHE A 4 -3.29 -25.48 -60.42
CA PHE A 4 -3.15 -24.90 -59.07
C PHE A 4 -1.79 -24.28 -58.69
N LEU A 5 -1.66 -23.32 -57.79
CA LEU A 5 -2.52 -22.84 -56.71
C LEU A 5 -2.04 -21.41 -56.40
N PHE A 6 -2.97 -20.51 -56.12
CA PHE A 6 -2.71 -19.22 -55.49
C PHE A 6 -1.84 -19.44 -54.23
N SER A 7 -0.78 -18.67 -54.06
CA SER A 7 -0.08 -18.59 -52.77
C SER A 7 0.33 -17.14 -52.52
N ALA A 8 -0.64 -16.42 -51.95
CA ALA A 8 -0.45 -15.15 -51.29
C ALA A 8 0.60 -15.34 -50.19
N VAL A 9 1.78 -14.75 -50.36
CA VAL A 9 2.76 -14.63 -49.28
C VAL A 9 2.29 -13.49 -48.38
N ILE A 10 1.43 -13.86 -47.42
CA ILE A 10 0.99 -12.99 -46.34
C ILE A 10 2.22 -12.66 -45.50
N VAL A 11 2.60 -11.37 -45.54
CA VAL A 11 3.59 -10.77 -44.65
C VAL A 11 3.05 -10.82 -43.24
N LEU A 12 3.36 -11.89 -42.50
CA LEU A 12 3.00 -12.02 -41.10
C LEU A 12 4.13 -11.40 -40.26
N ASN A 13 4.07 -10.08 -40.07
CA ASN A 13 4.80 -9.40 -39.01
C ASN A 13 4.22 -9.86 -37.66
N LEU A 14 4.72 -10.98 -37.13
CA LEU A 14 4.61 -11.26 -35.70
C LEU A 14 5.47 -10.22 -34.97
N LEU A 15 4.87 -9.08 -34.65
CA LEU A 15 5.31 -8.25 -33.53
C LEU A 15 5.12 -9.11 -32.29
N THR A 16 6.16 -9.84 -31.90
CA THR A 16 6.29 -10.36 -30.54
C THR A 16 6.42 -9.16 -29.63
N THR A 17 5.29 -8.56 -29.24
CA THR A 17 5.22 -7.77 -28.02
C THR A 17 5.52 -8.76 -26.90
N ALA A 18 6.80 -8.93 -26.58
CA ALA A 18 7.17 -9.43 -25.27
C ALA A 18 6.39 -8.56 -24.30
N CYS A 19 5.40 -9.15 -23.62
CA CYS A 19 4.83 -8.56 -22.43
C CYS A 19 6.05 -8.17 -21.60
N THR A 20 6.34 -6.87 -21.52
CA THR A 20 7.26 -6.36 -20.52
C THR A 20 6.77 -6.98 -19.23
N ASP A 21 7.58 -7.80 -18.58
CA ASP A 21 7.32 -8.32 -17.25
C ASP A 21 6.91 -7.11 -16.43
N SER A 22 5.59 -6.92 -16.28
CA SER A 22 5.02 -5.93 -15.40
C SER A 22 5.57 -6.36 -14.07
N GLN A 23 6.61 -5.64 -13.61
CA GLN A 23 7.33 -5.94 -12.38
C GLN A 23 6.27 -6.33 -11.37
N LEU A 24 6.32 -7.60 -10.94
CA LEU A 24 5.45 -8.07 -9.87
C LEU A 24 5.51 -7.00 -8.78
N PRO A 25 4.36 -6.44 -8.35
CA PRO A 25 4.37 -5.41 -7.34
C PRO A 25 5.21 -5.95 -6.20
N THR A 26 6.34 -5.28 -5.96
CA THR A 26 7.32 -5.79 -5.02
C THR A 26 6.70 -5.59 -3.66
N VAL A 27 5.99 -6.61 -3.17
CA VAL A 27 5.52 -6.69 -1.79
C VAL A 27 6.72 -6.32 -0.92
N GLY A 28 6.67 -5.17 -0.27
CA GLY A 28 7.78 -4.68 0.56
C GLY A 28 8.71 -3.61 -0.03
N ARG A 29 8.42 -2.99 -1.18
CA ARG A 29 9.04 -1.69 -1.51
C ARG A 29 8.41 -0.59 -0.65
N THR A 30 8.94 -0.43 0.56
CA THR A 30 8.55 0.68 1.43
C THR A 30 9.04 1.99 0.85
N GLN A 31 8.21 3.04 0.84
CA GLN A 31 8.61 4.37 0.37
C GLN A 31 9.58 5.12 1.33
N GLY A 32 10.11 4.48 2.37
CA GLY A 32 11.03 5.09 3.34
C GLY A 32 10.34 5.61 4.61
N ASP A 33 11.02 6.47 5.35
CA ASP A 33 10.61 6.96 6.69
C ASP A 33 9.66 8.17 6.61
N PHE A 34 8.38 7.99 6.96
CA PHE A 34 7.37 9.06 6.93
C PHE A 34 6.81 9.37 8.31
N PRO A 35 6.63 10.65 8.66
CA PRO A 35 5.99 10.99 9.93
C PRO A 35 4.52 10.56 9.93
N MET A 36 4.07 9.89 11.00
CA MET A 36 2.71 9.36 11.15
C MET A 36 1.62 10.43 10.97
N ARG A 37 1.94 11.71 11.23
CA ARG A 37 1.04 12.84 10.96
C ARG A 37 0.52 12.91 9.51
N ARG A 38 1.19 12.29 8.54
CA ARG A 38 0.70 12.20 7.15
C ARG A 38 -0.41 11.16 6.95
N LEU A 39 -0.58 10.27 7.90
CA LEU A 39 -1.58 9.20 7.89
C LEU A 39 -2.61 9.38 8.99
N MET A 40 -2.34 10.21 10.00
CA MET A 40 -3.21 10.37 11.16
C MET A 40 -3.16 11.81 11.67
N ASP A 41 -4.33 12.43 11.79
CA ASP A 41 -4.48 13.78 12.32
C ASP A 41 -5.28 13.79 13.62
N PHE A 42 -5.06 14.82 14.43
CA PHE A 42 -5.87 15.06 15.63
C PHE A 42 -7.07 15.95 15.28
N ASP A 43 -8.26 15.42 15.50
CA ASP A 43 -9.52 16.13 15.39
C ASP A 43 -9.76 16.90 16.69
N ASN A 44 -9.63 18.24 16.62
CA ASN A 44 -9.82 19.12 17.77
C ASN A 44 -11.27 19.22 18.21
N GLU A 45 -12.25 18.96 17.35
CA GLU A 45 -13.66 19.01 17.74
C GLU A 45 -14.04 17.77 18.55
N GLN A 46 -13.59 16.60 18.09
CA GLN A 46 -13.89 15.33 18.74
C GLN A 46 -12.84 14.87 19.76
N GLN A 47 -11.75 15.62 19.89
CA GLN A 47 -10.64 15.34 20.81
C GLN A 47 -10.04 13.93 20.63
N CYS A 48 -9.87 13.50 19.38
CA CYS A 48 -9.35 12.18 19.04
C CYS A 48 -8.48 12.16 17.78
N TYR A 49 -7.71 11.09 17.60
CA TYR A 49 -6.95 10.89 16.39
C TYR A 49 -7.76 10.12 15.35
N ARG A 50 -7.59 10.47 14.08
CA ARG A 50 -8.24 9.82 12.94
C ARG A 50 -7.22 9.51 11.86
N PHE A 51 -7.28 8.31 11.32
CA PHE A 51 -6.46 7.99 10.15
C PHE A 51 -7.02 8.70 8.91
N LEU A 52 -6.15 9.20 8.04
CA LEU A 52 -6.52 9.84 6.78
C LEU A 52 -6.85 8.83 5.68
N HIS A 53 -6.52 7.55 5.91
CA HIS A 53 -6.84 6.44 5.04
C HIS A 53 -7.11 5.17 5.85
N ASN A 54 -7.54 4.10 5.19
CA ASN A 54 -7.57 2.78 5.82
C ASN A 54 -6.14 2.31 6.07
N VAL A 55 -5.86 1.80 7.26
CA VAL A 55 -4.52 1.36 7.66
C VAL A 55 -4.56 -0.07 8.17
N TRP A 56 -3.47 -0.79 7.91
CA TRP A 56 -3.25 -2.15 8.39
C TRP A 56 -1.82 -2.28 8.90
N PHE A 57 -1.69 -2.70 10.14
CA PHE A 57 -0.42 -2.79 10.83
C PHE A 57 0.20 -4.17 10.60
N GLU A 58 1.35 -4.22 9.94
CA GLU A 58 2.28 -5.37 9.95
C GLU A 58 3.50 -5.08 10.85
N ALA A 59 3.28 -4.26 11.88
CA ALA A 59 4.29 -3.89 12.86
C ALA A 59 4.37 -4.94 13.95
N SER A 60 5.55 -5.32 14.43
CA SER A 60 5.67 -6.24 15.57
C SER A 60 4.92 -5.77 16.83
N PHE A 61 4.72 -4.45 16.99
CA PHE A 61 3.99 -3.90 18.12
C PHE A 61 2.46 -3.97 17.98
N ALA A 62 1.90 -4.14 16.79
CA ALA A 62 0.46 -4.07 16.50
C ALA A 62 0.03 -4.94 15.30
N ASP A 63 0.72 -6.05 15.06
CA ASP A 63 0.51 -6.91 13.90
C ASP A 63 -0.94 -7.41 13.78
N GLY A 64 -1.48 -7.38 12.57
CA GLY A 64 -2.85 -7.78 12.26
C GLY A 64 -3.95 -6.79 12.68
N MET A 65 -3.59 -5.62 13.23
CA MET A 65 -4.57 -4.59 13.58
C MET A 65 -4.91 -3.72 12.37
N ALA A 66 -6.18 -3.36 12.22
CA ALA A 66 -6.66 -2.54 11.10
C ALA A 66 -7.63 -1.46 11.56
N TYR A 67 -7.58 -0.30 10.91
CA TYR A 67 -8.47 0.82 11.21
C TYR A 67 -8.94 1.49 9.93
N LYS A 68 -10.21 1.91 9.93
CA LYS A 68 -10.79 2.69 8.83
C LYS A 68 -10.51 4.18 9.02
N GLN A 69 -10.41 4.94 7.94
CA GLN A 69 -10.20 6.40 7.93
C GLN A 69 -11.11 7.19 8.90
N SER A 70 -12.38 6.78 9.05
CA SER A 70 -13.34 7.48 9.92
C SER A 70 -13.25 7.11 11.40
N THR A 71 -12.31 6.23 11.78
CA THR A 71 -12.23 5.72 13.15
C THR A 71 -11.63 6.78 14.07
N CYS A 72 -12.42 7.26 15.03
CA CYS A 72 -11.98 8.18 16.07
C CYS A 72 -11.35 7.39 17.22
N LEU A 73 -10.05 7.61 17.44
CA LEU A 73 -9.25 6.90 18.43
C LEU A 73 -8.81 7.87 19.54
N PRO A 74 -9.25 7.66 20.80
CA PRO A 74 -8.77 8.44 21.94
C PRO A 74 -7.25 8.40 22.07
N ALA A 75 -6.65 9.45 22.62
CA ALA A 75 -5.20 9.60 22.74
C ALA A 75 -4.50 8.47 23.53
N ASP A 76 -5.21 7.89 24.49
CA ASP A 76 -4.77 6.82 25.39
C ASP A 76 -5.13 5.41 24.89
N LYS A 77 -5.94 5.30 23.82
CA LYS A 77 -6.32 4.01 23.23
C LYS A 77 -5.07 3.24 22.83
N LYS A 78 -5.00 1.98 23.26
CA LYS A 78 -3.92 1.07 22.84
C LYS A 78 -4.15 0.55 21.43
N ILE A 79 -3.11 0.66 20.61
CA ILE A 79 -2.96 0.00 19.32
C ILE A 79 -1.73 -0.89 19.50
N GLY A 80 -2.00 -2.16 19.79
CA GLY A 80 -0.98 -3.10 20.23
C GLY A 80 -0.32 -2.63 21.54
N ARG A 81 1.00 -2.44 21.54
CA ARG A 81 1.75 -2.04 22.75
C ARG A 81 1.78 -0.54 23.02
N LYS A 82 1.51 0.30 22.00
CA LYS A 82 1.60 1.76 22.08
C LYS A 82 0.23 2.42 22.17
N THR A 83 0.15 3.60 22.74
CA THR A 83 -1.05 4.43 22.68
C THR A 83 -1.16 5.12 21.31
N THR A 84 -2.36 5.56 20.95
CA THR A 84 -2.59 6.33 19.73
C THR A 84 -1.75 7.61 19.68
N SER A 85 -1.60 8.32 20.80
CA SER A 85 -0.74 9.50 20.89
C SER A 85 0.76 9.20 20.76
N GLU A 86 1.22 8.03 21.21
CA GLU A 86 2.59 7.57 20.96
C GLU A 86 2.78 7.25 19.48
N ILE A 87 1.82 6.58 18.86
CA ILE A 87 1.86 6.23 17.44
C ILE A 87 1.85 7.46 16.55
N ALA A 88 1.07 8.49 16.89
CA ALA A 88 1.01 9.76 16.18
C ALA A 88 2.38 10.44 16.00
N LYS A 89 3.32 10.14 16.88
CA LYS A 89 4.67 10.72 16.90
C LYS A 89 5.72 9.84 16.19
N LEU A 90 5.36 8.63 15.79
CA LEU A 90 6.28 7.72 15.12
C LEU A 90 6.54 8.15 13.68
N HIS A 91 7.65 7.66 13.15
CA HIS A 91 7.82 7.56 11.71
C HIS A 91 7.62 6.11 11.27
N VAL A 92 7.08 5.95 10.06
CA VAL A 92 6.58 4.67 9.55
C VAL A 92 6.89 4.51 8.07
N SER A 93 7.02 3.26 7.66
CA SER A 93 7.35 2.88 6.29
C SER A 93 6.14 2.40 5.49
N LEU A 94 5.68 3.21 4.54
CA LEU A 94 4.48 2.93 3.73
C LEU A 94 4.77 1.96 2.59
N THR A 95 3.90 0.99 2.35
CA THR A 95 3.91 0.12 1.16
C THR A 95 2.91 0.62 0.11
N TYR A 96 3.09 0.21 -1.15
CA TYR A 96 2.45 0.82 -2.33
C TYR A 96 1.08 0.22 -2.68
N ASP A 97 0.63 -0.77 -1.91
CA ASP A 97 -0.38 -1.76 -2.28
C ASP A 97 -1.83 -1.21 -2.17
N GLY A 98 -2.00 0.12 -2.24
CA GLY A 98 -3.27 0.82 -2.47
C GLY A 98 -4.30 0.81 -1.32
N GLU A 99 -4.21 -0.14 -0.39
CA GLU A 99 -5.25 -0.34 0.64
C GLU A 99 -4.69 -0.48 2.07
N HIS A 100 -3.38 -0.72 2.20
CA HIS A 100 -2.74 -1.12 3.45
C HIS A 100 -1.47 -0.30 3.67
N TYR A 101 -1.54 0.71 4.55
CA TYR A 101 -0.33 1.36 5.03
C TYR A 101 0.31 0.51 6.11
N ILE A 102 1.31 -0.26 5.71
CA ILE A 102 2.15 -1.03 6.63
C ILE A 102 2.88 -0.06 7.55
N ILE A 103 2.88 -0.36 8.85
CA ILE A 103 3.66 0.37 9.84
C ILE A 103 4.84 -0.50 10.21
N LYS A 104 5.81 -0.66 9.32
CA LYS A 104 7.08 -1.24 9.76
C LYS A 104 7.78 -0.16 10.57
N SER A 105 8.07 -0.42 11.85
CA SER A 105 9.00 0.43 12.58
C SER A 105 10.36 0.27 11.91
N GLY A 106 10.83 1.30 11.20
CA GLY A 106 12.26 1.48 10.94
C GLY A 106 12.68 2.62 11.86
N TYR A 107 13.56 2.45 12.85
CA TYR A 107 14.61 1.45 13.09
C TYR A 107 14.41 0.72 14.42
#